data_AF-A0A9W9QS98-F1
#
_entry.id   AF-A0A9W9QS98-F1
#
_cell.length_a   1.000
_cell.length_b   1.000
_cell.length_c   1.000
_cell.angle_alpha   90.00
_cell.angle_beta   90.00
_cell.angle_gamma   90.00
#
_symmetry.space_group_name_H-M   'P 1'
#
loop_
_entity.id
_entity.type
_entity.pdbx_description
1 polymer ?
#
loop_
_entity_poly.entity_id
_entity_poly.type
_entity_poly.pdbx_seq_one_letter_code
_entity_poly.pdbx_strand_id
1 'polypeptide(L)'
;MASVYDKEIRQEPDMLHRVLRLLYTSHQPSFSKVELERIGVTVGPFDISNPLFINDNKQCLFQPFDEHEIKRWEIPAYAANWEGMKARLDLPAVDPNSQLAQSLSPSEINKRNKDVLAFLNTNFTFRSNGATRLCTELGWSVIDPRVVHSRNKHFLFSGHGSQLGTNFPSWQVWSIQVWREKNHAGRDYQTGPSIRLIISTDAIGPFDRILLNELGAITECLAFRRTQREYTPYPIIPILVLSLFGPRSGRIIQASYEVLTGKIGLLISPILSFSNKNDPSFDLFLRFMASYPPESNTLDQALARMSISSPPLGLDLAFMERM
;
A
#
# COMPACT_ATOMS: atom_id res chain seq x y z
N MET A 1 29.86 -20.07 6.01
CA MET A 1 28.69 -20.16 6.92
C MET A 1 27.45 -20.02 6.07
N ALA A 2 26.78 -21.15 5.81
CA ALA A 2 25.54 -21.20 5.06
C ALA A 2 24.47 -20.39 5.81
N SER A 3 23.73 -19.59 5.05
CA SER A 3 22.71 -18.68 5.57
C SER A 3 21.59 -19.49 6.20
N VAL A 4 20.90 -18.95 7.21
CA VAL A 4 19.74 -19.58 7.86
C VAL A 4 18.59 -19.89 6.87
N TYR A 5 18.71 -19.43 5.62
CA TYR A 5 17.82 -19.72 4.50
C TYR A 5 18.13 -21.03 3.72
N ASP A 6 19.23 -21.74 3.99
CA ASP A 6 19.68 -22.87 3.14
C ASP A 6 19.09 -24.24 3.49
N LYS A 7 18.24 -24.38 4.53
CA LYS A 7 17.87 -25.71 5.06
C LYS A 7 16.44 -26.17 4.95
N GLU A 8 15.53 -25.41 4.38
CA GLU A 8 14.20 -25.93 4.05
C GLU A 8 13.79 -25.48 2.65
N ILE A 9 13.12 -26.38 1.92
CA ILE A 9 12.47 -26.21 0.61
C ILE A 9 13.27 -26.77 -0.59
N ARG A 10 13.15 -28.10 -0.78
CA ARG A 10 13.22 -28.75 -2.11
C ARG A 10 11.88 -28.61 -2.83
N GLN A 11 11.44 -27.38 -3.06
CA GLN A 11 10.32 -27.04 -3.95
C GLN A 11 10.78 -25.86 -4.81
N GLU A 12 10.15 -25.63 -5.96
CA GLU A 12 10.46 -24.46 -6.78
C GLU A 12 10.57 -23.19 -5.92
N PRO A 13 11.49 -22.26 -6.22
CA PRO A 13 11.61 -21.04 -5.45
C PRO A 13 10.26 -20.34 -5.44
N ASP A 14 9.69 -20.24 -4.25
CA ASP A 14 8.47 -19.53 -3.93
C ASP A 14 8.46 -18.16 -4.61
N MET A 15 7.30 -17.71 -5.10
CA MET A 15 7.23 -16.49 -5.92
C MET A 15 7.74 -15.27 -5.18
N LEU A 16 7.60 -15.23 -3.85
CA LEU A 16 8.23 -14.18 -3.04
C LEU A 16 9.76 -14.16 -3.24
N HIS A 17 10.41 -15.32 -3.28
CA HIS A 17 11.83 -15.43 -3.55
C HIS A 17 12.19 -14.96 -4.96
N ARG A 18 11.34 -15.24 -5.96
CA ARG A 18 11.53 -14.75 -7.34
C ARG A 18 11.44 -13.22 -7.41
N VAL A 19 10.46 -12.63 -6.72
CA VAL A 19 10.33 -11.16 -6.63
C VAL A 19 11.53 -10.55 -5.91
N LEU A 20 11.94 -11.10 -4.76
CA LEU A 20 13.14 -10.62 -4.03
C LEU A 20 14.39 -10.69 -4.91
N ARG A 21 14.56 -11.77 -5.69
CA ARG A 21 15.67 -11.89 -6.64
C ARG A 21 15.58 -10.84 -7.75
N LEU A 22 14.40 -10.62 -8.33
CA LEU A 22 14.17 -9.57 -9.33
C LEU A 22 14.57 -8.20 -8.77
N LEU A 23 14.09 -7.87 -7.56
CA LEU A 23 14.42 -6.61 -6.88
C LEU A 23 15.92 -6.46 -6.66
N TYR A 24 16.62 -7.54 -6.28
CA TYR A 24 18.05 -7.53 -6.03
C TYR A 24 18.91 -7.35 -7.29
N THR A 25 18.46 -7.92 -8.42
CA THR A 25 19.22 -7.89 -9.68
C THR A 25 18.80 -6.76 -10.62
N SER A 26 17.70 -6.09 -10.34
CA SER A 26 17.13 -5.07 -11.21
C SER A 26 17.80 -3.72 -11.03
N HIS A 27 18.17 -3.10 -12.14
CA HIS A 27 18.57 -1.69 -12.19
C HIS A 27 17.46 -0.77 -12.71
N GLN A 28 16.30 -1.31 -13.08
CA GLN A 28 15.18 -0.51 -13.57
C GLN A 28 14.36 0.10 -12.42
N PRO A 29 13.88 1.36 -12.58
CA PRO A 29 13.14 2.06 -11.53
C PRO A 29 11.67 1.63 -11.42
N SER A 30 11.15 0.87 -12.40
CA SER A 30 9.77 0.42 -12.43
C SER A 30 9.59 -0.83 -13.30
N PHE A 31 8.50 -1.57 -13.08
CA PHE A 31 8.14 -2.80 -13.77
C PHE A 31 6.76 -2.66 -14.42
N SER A 32 6.65 -3.08 -15.67
CA SER A 32 5.38 -3.22 -16.38
C SER A 32 4.58 -4.42 -15.85
N LYS A 33 3.27 -4.40 -16.11
CA LYS A 33 2.38 -5.53 -15.82
C LYS A 33 2.92 -6.85 -16.41
N VAL A 34 3.35 -6.85 -17.66
CA VAL A 34 3.85 -8.04 -18.34
C VAL A 34 5.10 -8.62 -17.66
N GLU A 35 6.02 -7.77 -17.19
CA GLU A 35 7.22 -8.22 -16.47
C GLU A 35 6.86 -8.88 -15.13
N LEU A 36 5.88 -8.33 -14.42
CA LEU A 36 5.40 -8.87 -13.15
C LEU A 36 4.65 -10.18 -13.35
N GLU A 37 3.79 -10.27 -14.37
CA GLU A 37 3.05 -11.50 -14.69
C GLU A 37 3.98 -12.65 -15.10
N ARG A 38 5.10 -12.36 -15.79
CA ARG A 38 6.13 -13.37 -16.12
C ARG A 38 6.78 -14.02 -14.90
N ILE A 39 6.81 -13.33 -13.77
CA ILE A 39 7.31 -13.89 -12.51
C ILE A 39 6.19 -14.38 -11.58
N GLY A 40 4.95 -14.41 -12.09
CA GLY A 40 3.77 -14.93 -11.39
C GLY A 40 3.06 -13.94 -10.48
N VAL A 41 3.39 -12.64 -10.55
CA VAL A 41 2.65 -11.58 -9.86
C VAL A 41 1.46 -11.17 -10.72
N THR A 42 0.25 -11.29 -10.19
CA THR A 42 -0.96 -10.85 -10.89
C THR A 42 -1.18 -9.35 -10.66
N VAL A 43 -1.52 -8.62 -11.72
CA VAL A 43 -1.69 -7.16 -11.67
C VAL A 43 -3.02 -6.75 -12.31
N GLY A 44 -3.89 -6.18 -11.49
CA GLY A 44 -5.21 -5.69 -11.88
C GLY A 44 -5.38 -4.19 -11.63
N PRO A 45 -6.27 -3.52 -12.38
CA PRO A 45 -6.66 -2.15 -12.08
C PRO A 45 -7.56 -2.11 -10.84
N PHE A 46 -7.48 -1.00 -10.11
CA PHE A 46 -8.40 -0.61 -9.06
C PHE A 46 -9.18 0.61 -9.54
N ASP A 47 -10.47 0.45 -9.84
CA ASP A 47 -11.32 1.56 -10.23
C ASP A 47 -11.86 2.30 -9.00
N ILE A 48 -11.16 3.38 -8.64
CA ILE A 48 -11.52 4.31 -7.56
C ILE A 48 -12.80 5.10 -7.83
N SER A 49 -13.26 5.18 -9.08
CA SER A 49 -14.44 5.96 -9.45
C SER A 49 -15.71 5.11 -9.45
N ASN A 50 -15.56 3.79 -9.35
CA ASN A 50 -16.66 2.85 -9.37
C ASN A 50 -17.14 2.56 -7.94
N PRO A 51 -18.32 3.07 -7.52
CA PRO A 51 -18.85 2.80 -6.19
C PRO A 51 -19.14 1.31 -5.98
N LEU A 52 -19.41 0.56 -7.06
CA LEU A 52 -19.58 -0.89 -6.98
C LEU A 52 -18.27 -1.61 -6.67
N PHE A 53 -17.12 -1.06 -7.07
CA PHE A 53 -15.83 -1.61 -6.65
C PHE A 53 -15.56 -1.29 -5.18
N ILE A 54 -15.71 -0.02 -4.80
CA ILE A 54 -15.39 0.46 -3.46
C ILE A 54 -16.27 -0.17 -2.37
N ASN A 55 -17.57 -0.33 -2.66
CA ASN A 55 -18.53 -0.90 -1.72
C ASN A 55 -18.59 -2.43 -1.79
N ASP A 56 -17.92 -3.05 -2.77
CA ASP A 56 -17.80 -4.49 -2.86
C ASP A 56 -16.51 -4.95 -2.17
N ASN A 57 -16.67 -5.44 -0.95
CA ASN A 57 -15.59 -6.07 -0.18
C ASN A 57 -14.98 -7.32 -0.87
N LYS A 58 -15.56 -7.78 -1.99
CA LYS A 58 -15.01 -8.84 -2.84
C LYS A 58 -13.94 -8.34 -3.79
N GLN A 59 -14.00 -7.07 -4.17
CA GLN A 59 -13.12 -6.45 -5.17
C GLN A 59 -12.10 -5.52 -4.50
N CYS A 60 -12.52 -4.82 -3.44
CA CYS A 60 -11.67 -3.93 -2.66
C CYS A 60 -11.19 -4.64 -1.38
N LEU A 61 -9.90 -5.02 -1.34
CA LEU A 61 -9.30 -5.73 -0.21
C LEU A 61 -9.29 -4.89 1.07
N PHE A 62 -9.03 -3.59 0.94
CA PHE A 62 -9.10 -2.59 2.01
C PHE A 62 -10.26 -1.66 1.72
N GLN A 63 -11.38 -1.88 2.41
CA GLN A 63 -12.56 -1.06 2.23
C GLN A 63 -12.28 0.37 2.76
N PRO A 64 -12.33 1.41 1.92
CA PRO A 64 -12.11 2.77 2.39
C PRO A 64 -13.23 3.17 3.34
N PHE A 65 -12.88 4.01 4.31
CA PHE A 65 -13.85 4.55 5.26
C PHE A 65 -14.97 5.31 4.52
N ASP A 66 -16.16 5.35 5.12
CA ASP A 66 -17.32 5.96 4.49
C ASP A 66 -17.11 7.46 4.23
N GLU A 67 -17.58 7.94 3.08
CA GLU A 67 -17.39 9.33 2.64
C GLU A 67 -18.17 10.32 3.50
N HIS A 68 -19.36 9.96 3.96
CA HIS A 68 -20.18 10.82 4.80
C HIS A 68 -19.70 10.79 6.24
N GLU A 69 -19.28 9.62 6.72
CA GLU A 69 -18.74 9.48 8.06
C GLU A 69 -17.43 10.23 8.20
N ILE A 70 -16.49 10.13 7.24
CA ILE A 70 -15.18 10.81 7.36
C ILE A 70 -15.29 12.35 7.45
N LYS A 71 -16.38 12.93 6.93
CA LYS A 71 -16.67 14.37 7.02
C LYS A 71 -17.07 14.81 8.42
N ARG A 72 -17.67 13.91 9.23
CA ARG A 72 -17.98 14.19 10.65
C ARG A 72 -16.73 14.45 11.49
N TRP A 73 -15.60 13.99 10.98
CA TRP A 73 -14.32 14.12 11.62
C TRP A 73 -13.60 15.40 11.16
N GLU A 74 -14.14 16.24 10.26
CA GLU A 74 -13.43 17.43 9.79
C GLU A 74 -12.88 18.33 10.90
N ILE A 75 -11.68 18.88 10.68
CA ILE A 75 -11.02 19.77 11.64
C ILE A 75 -11.91 20.99 11.88
N PRO A 76 -12.33 21.26 13.13
CA PRO A 76 -13.14 22.43 13.41
C PRO A 76 -12.44 23.74 13.01
N ALA A 77 -13.20 24.72 12.54
CA ALA A 77 -12.65 26.00 12.05
C ALA A 77 -11.74 26.70 13.08
N TYR A 78 -12.06 26.62 14.37
CA TYR A 78 -11.22 27.20 15.42
C TYR A 78 -9.85 26.52 15.55
N ALA A 79 -9.78 25.20 15.36
CA ALA A 79 -8.54 24.43 15.43
C ALA A 79 -7.71 24.63 14.16
N ALA A 80 -8.36 24.72 13.00
CA ALA A 80 -7.71 25.03 11.72
C ALA A 80 -7.01 26.41 11.72
N ASN A 81 -7.52 27.36 12.50
CA ASN A 81 -6.98 28.71 12.62
C ASN A 81 -5.80 28.84 13.58
N TRP A 82 -5.47 27.79 14.35
CA TRP A 82 -4.27 27.80 15.20
C TRP A 82 -3.02 27.79 14.34
N GLU A 83 -2.06 28.70 14.60
CA GLU A 83 -0.93 28.98 13.71
C GLU A 83 -0.10 27.74 13.35
N GLY A 84 0.13 26.84 14.31
CA GLY A 84 0.83 25.58 14.11
C GLY A 84 0.08 24.57 13.22
N MET A 85 -1.26 24.62 13.18
CA MET A 85 -2.10 23.81 12.29
C MET A 85 -2.26 24.47 10.92
N LYS A 86 -2.43 25.79 10.89
CA LYS A 86 -2.53 26.57 9.66
C LYS A 86 -1.33 26.33 8.75
N ALA A 87 -0.11 26.34 9.30
CA ALA A 87 1.10 26.06 8.53
C ALA A 87 1.18 24.62 7.96
N ARG A 88 0.49 23.66 8.57
CA ARG A 88 0.47 22.25 8.11
C ARG A 88 -0.69 21.93 7.18
N LEU A 89 -1.77 22.72 7.26
CA LEU A 89 -2.92 22.68 6.35
C LEU A 89 -2.72 23.58 5.13
N ASP A 90 -1.73 24.47 5.17
CA ASP A 90 -1.35 25.25 4.02
C ASP A 90 -0.59 24.37 3.04
N LEU A 91 -1.23 24.12 1.89
CA LEU A 91 -0.63 23.44 0.76
C LEU A 91 -0.44 24.50 -0.33
N PRO A 92 0.80 25.01 -0.53
CA PRO A 92 1.05 26.08 -1.49
C PRO A 92 0.50 25.71 -2.86
N ALA A 93 -0.18 26.60 -3.56
CA ALA A 93 -0.61 26.29 -4.94
C ALA A 93 0.63 25.99 -5.80
N VAL A 94 0.56 24.92 -6.59
CA VAL A 94 1.60 24.60 -7.58
C VAL A 94 1.01 24.83 -8.95
N ASP A 95 1.71 25.60 -9.78
CA ASP A 95 1.33 25.78 -11.19
C ASP A 95 1.18 24.40 -11.85
N PRO A 96 0.02 24.08 -12.46
CA PRO A 96 -0.17 22.83 -13.20
C PRO A 96 0.94 22.57 -14.23
N ASN A 97 1.53 23.61 -14.82
CA ASN A 97 2.64 23.49 -15.76
C ASN A 97 3.97 23.13 -15.08
N SER A 98 4.13 23.40 -13.78
CA SER A 98 5.28 22.96 -12.98
C SER A 98 5.26 21.46 -12.69
N GLN A 99 4.14 20.75 -12.90
CA GLN A 99 4.04 19.30 -12.71
C GLN A 99 4.60 18.51 -13.90
N LEU A 100 4.59 19.12 -15.08
CA LEU A 100 5.21 18.61 -16.30
C LEU A 100 6.66 19.04 -16.46
N ALA A 101 7.16 19.92 -15.59
CA ALA A 101 8.54 20.37 -15.63
C ALA A 101 9.46 19.19 -15.27
N GLN A 102 10.00 18.55 -16.31
CA GLN A 102 11.07 17.54 -16.27
C GLN A 102 12.37 18.03 -15.58
N SER A 103 12.34 19.19 -14.92
CA SER A 103 13.47 19.91 -14.34
C SER A 103 13.44 20.01 -12.81
N LEU A 104 12.45 19.40 -12.12
CA LEU A 104 12.44 19.42 -10.66
C LEU A 104 13.55 18.53 -10.10
N SER A 105 14.31 19.07 -9.15
CA SER A 105 15.32 18.30 -8.45
C SER A 105 14.68 17.27 -7.48
N PRO A 106 15.38 16.15 -7.18
CA PRO A 106 14.89 15.17 -6.20
C PRO A 106 14.56 15.78 -4.83
N SER A 107 15.28 16.81 -4.39
CA SER A 107 15.02 17.52 -3.13
C SER A 107 13.71 18.31 -3.16
N GLU A 108 13.37 18.93 -4.30
CA GLU A 108 12.10 19.63 -4.49
C GLU A 108 10.92 18.66 -4.54
N ILE A 109 11.07 17.52 -5.23
CA ILE A 109 10.06 16.47 -5.25
C ILE A 109 9.80 15.95 -3.83
N ASN A 110 10.88 15.64 -3.09
CA ASN A 110 10.78 15.20 -1.71
C ASN A 110 10.14 16.25 -0.80
N LYS A 111 10.46 17.54 -0.98
CA LYS A 111 9.82 18.63 -0.24
C LYS A 111 8.31 18.68 -0.52
N ARG A 112 7.91 18.62 -1.80
CA ARG A 112 6.48 18.63 -2.19
C ARG A 112 5.71 17.43 -1.66
N ASN A 113 6.32 16.24 -1.66
CA ASN A 113 5.71 15.04 -1.08
C ASN A 113 5.57 15.13 0.44
N LYS A 114 6.53 15.78 1.13
CA LYS A 114 6.43 16.09 2.57
C LYS A 114 5.27 17.04 2.86
N ASP A 115 5.03 18.04 2.01
CA ASP A 115 3.90 18.97 2.19
C ASP A 115 2.55 18.22 2.07
N VAL A 116 2.39 17.37 1.05
CA VAL A 116 1.19 16.52 0.88
C VAL A 116 1.00 15.60 2.07
N LEU A 117 2.07 14.95 2.53
CA LEU A 117 2.01 14.06 3.69
C LEU A 117 1.69 14.82 4.99
N ALA A 118 2.25 16.01 5.18
CA ALA A 118 1.95 16.85 6.34
C ALA A 118 0.47 17.25 6.36
N PHE A 119 -0.07 17.61 5.19
CA PHE A 119 -1.49 17.90 5.02
C PHE A 119 -2.37 16.68 5.34
N LEU A 120 -2.05 15.51 4.77
CA LEU A 120 -2.76 14.24 5.02
C LEU A 120 -2.71 13.84 6.49
N ASN A 121 -1.52 13.84 7.11
CA ASN A 121 -1.36 13.47 8.52
C ASN A 121 -2.06 14.45 9.45
N THR A 122 -2.05 15.74 9.13
CA THR A 122 -2.74 16.75 9.94
C THR A 122 -4.25 16.52 9.86
N ASN A 123 -4.80 16.35 8.66
CA ASN A 123 -6.19 15.95 8.49
C ASN A 123 -6.48 14.66 9.25
N PHE A 124 -5.73 13.59 9.04
CA PHE A 124 -6.00 12.30 9.67
C PHE A 124 -5.85 12.31 11.21
N THR A 125 -4.93 13.10 11.77
CA THR A 125 -4.68 13.15 13.23
C THR A 125 -5.67 14.04 13.96
N PHE A 126 -5.94 15.23 13.42
CA PHE A 126 -6.81 16.22 14.05
C PHE A 126 -8.29 16.05 13.68
N ARG A 127 -8.59 15.03 12.88
CA ARG A 127 -9.97 14.67 12.55
C ARG A 127 -10.73 14.07 13.76
N SER A 128 -10.09 13.69 14.86
CA SER A 128 -10.78 13.14 16.03
C SER A 128 -11.35 14.19 16.99
N ASN A 129 -12.64 14.03 17.32
CA ASN A 129 -13.28 14.62 18.49
C ASN A 129 -12.68 13.98 19.77
N GLY A 130 -11.43 14.28 20.13
CA GLY A 130 -10.82 13.72 21.33
C GLY A 130 -9.30 13.77 21.38
N ALA A 131 -8.74 13.30 22.51
CA ALA A 131 -7.29 13.21 22.75
C ALA A 131 -6.61 12.02 22.04
N THR A 132 -7.39 11.15 21.37
CA THR A 132 -6.94 9.92 20.71
C THR A 132 -6.83 10.11 19.19
N ARG A 133 -5.85 9.46 18.54
CA ARG A 133 -5.67 9.55 17.08
C ARG A 133 -6.69 8.66 16.36
N LEU A 134 -7.24 9.12 15.24
CA LEU A 134 -8.20 8.36 14.42
C LEU A 134 -7.70 6.95 14.06
N CYS A 135 -6.41 6.76 13.72
CA CYS A 135 -5.88 5.40 13.49
C CYS A 135 -6.08 4.48 14.68
N THR A 136 -5.87 4.96 15.91
CA THR A 136 -5.99 4.14 17.11
C THR A 136 -7.45 3.77 17.39
N GLU A 137 -8.37 4.70 17.17
CA GLU A 137 -9.81 4.45 17.29
C GLU A 137 -10.30 3.45 16.24
N LEU A 138 -9.73 3.52 15.04
CA LEU A 138 -10.01 2.60 13.96
C LEU A 138 -9.24 1.28 14.08
N GLY A 139 -8.47 1.03 15.14
CA GLY A 139 -7.77 -0.26 15.34
C GLY A 139 -6.40 -0.39 14.64
N TRP A 140 -5.92 0.65 13.97
CA TRP A 140 -4.57 0.70 13.41
C TRP A 140 -3.52 1.10 14.45
N SER A 141 -2.45 0.32 14.53
CA SER A 141 -1.31 0.56 15.41
C SER A 141 -0.04 0.83 14.64
N VAL A 142 0.65 1.91 14.97
CA VAL A 142 1.97 2.19 14.41
C VAL A 142 2.98 1.15 14.89
N ILE A 143 3.77 0.63 13.95
CA ILE A 143 4.99 -0.15 14.24
C ILE A 143 6.16 0.83 14.22
N ASP A 144 7.03 0.77 15.22
CA ASP A 144 8.32 1.44 15.16
C ASP A 144 9.15 0.81 14.04
N PRO A 145 9.48 1.56 12.97
CA PRO A 145 10.26 1.03 11.86
C PRO A 145 11.55 0.37 12.36
N ARG A 146 12.22 0.93 13.39
CA ARG A 146 13.49 0.40 13.92
C ARG A 146 13.37 -1.03 14.47
N VAL A 147 12.20 -1.40 14.98
CA VAL A 147 11.93 -2.77 15.44
C VAL A 147 11.95 -3.74 14.26
N VAL A 148 11.37 -3.35 13.12
CA VAL A 148 11.41 -4.10 11.85
C VAL A 148 12.85 -4.24 11.35
N HIS A 149 13.66 -3.17 11.46
CA HIS A 149 15.05 -3.15 10.98
C HIS A 149 15.99 -4.06 11.79
N SER A 150 15.74 -4.23 13.10
CA SER A 150 16.64 -4.94 14.00
C SER A 150 16.71 -6.46 13.79
N ARG A 151 15.63 -7.07 13.26
CA ARG A 151 15.52 -8.53 13.09
C ARG A 151 15.90 -9.03 11.70
N ASN A 152 15.87 -8.16 10.68
CA ASN A 152 16.21 -8.49 9.30
C ASN A 152 17.20 -7.45 8.72
N LYS A 153 18.48 -7.54 9.12
CA LYS A 153 19.57 -6.63 8.70
C LYS A 153 19.92 -6.67 7.19
N HIS A 154 19.12 -7.32 6.35
CA HIS A 154 19.48 -7.67 4.97
C HIS A 154 18.47 -7.25 3.90
N PHE A 155 17.52 -6.37 4.20
CA PHE A 155 16.56 -5.87 3.21
C PHE A 155 16.38 -4.34 3.31
N LEU A 156 15.95 -3.72 2.20
CA LEU A 156 15.93 -2.32 1.70
C LEU A 156 15.53 -1.20 2.68
N PHE A 157 15.28 -1.51 3.95
CA PHE A 157 15.09 -0.54 5.02
C PHE A 157 16.44 -0.08 5.64
N SER A 158 17.47 0.20 4.84
CA SER A 158 18.54 1.08 5.33
C SER A 158 18.03 2.51 5.23
N GLY A 159 18.04 3.24 6.35
CA GLY A 159 17.37 4.53 6.55
C GLY A 159 17.79 5.70 5.64
N HIS A 160 18.50 5.43 4.54
CA HIS A 160 18.99 6.43 3.59
C HIS A 160 19.00 5.98 2.12
N GLY A 161 18.37 4.85 1.74
CA GLY A 161 18.55 4.31 0.38
C GLY A 161 20.02 3.95 0.09
N SER A 162 20.84 3.87 1.14
CA SER A 162 22.26 3.54 1.08
C SER A 162 22.45 2.18 1.74
N GLN A 163 22.23 1.11 0.99
CA GLN A 163 23.16 -0.03 0.86
C GLN A 163 22.49 -1.21 0.14
N LEU A 164 22.71 -1.29 -1.17
CA LEU A 164 23.35 -2.42 -1.86
C LEU A 164 23.70 -1.97 -3.29
N GLY A 165 24.96 -1.60 -3.51
CA GLY A 165 25.62 -1.63 -4.82
C GLY A 165 25.26 -0.61 -5.91
N THR A 166 24.16 0.14 -5.81
CA THR A 166 23.77 1.15 -6.81
C THR A 166 22.96 2.27 -6.17
N ASN A 167 23.19 3.52 -6.60
CA ASN A 167 22.39 4.69 -6.20
C ASN A 167 20.96 4.51 -6.71
N PHE A 168 20.06 3.95 -5.88
CA PHE A 168 18.63 3.92 -6.18
C PHE A 168 17.99 5.27 -5.80
N PRO A 169 16.91 5.68 -6.48
CA PRO A 169 16.15 6.88 -6.14
C PRO A 169 15.76 6.89 -4.67
N SER A 170 15.88 8.06 -4.03
CA SER A 170 15.62 8.20 -2.60
C SER A 170 14.15 7.86 -2.31
N TRP A 171 13.92 6.83 -1.49
CA TRP A 171 12.59 6.49 -1.01
C TRP A 171 12.55 6.50 0.51
N GLN A 172 11.38 6.86 1.05
CA GLN A 172 11.17 7.06 2.47
C GLN A 172 9.89 6.35 2.90
N VAL A 173 9.99 5.61 4.00
CA VAL A 173 8.83 5.02 4.66
C VAL A 173 8.42 5.95 5.78
N TRP A 174 7.21 6.47 5.67
CA TRP A 174 6.67 7.46 6.60
C TRP A 174 5.84 6.83 7.71
N SER A 175 5.15 5.74 7.41
CA SER A 175 4.34 5.03 8.37
C SER A 175 4.25 3.56 8.00
N ILE A 176 4.42 2.71 9.01
CA ILE A 176 4.09 1.29 8.97
C ILE A 176 3.07 1.07 10.08
N GLN A 177 1.92 0.54 9.72
CA GLN A 177 0.86 0.27 10.67
C GLN A 177 0.35 -1.16 10.50
N VAL A 178 -0.09 -1.74 11.61
CA VAL A 178 -0.72 -3.05 11.63
C VAL A 178 -2.11 -2.96 12.22
N TRP A 179 -2.99 -3.77 11.68
CA TRP A 179 -4.32 -3.91 12.21
C TRP A 179 -4.27 -4.61 13.56
N ARG A 180 -5.05 -4.11 14.53
CA ARG A 180 -5.31 -4.80 15.78
C ARG A 180 -6.71 -5.40 15.74
N GLU A 181 -6.78 -6.68 16.02
CA GLU A 181 -8.02 -7.41 16.16
C GLU A 181 -8.22 -7.85 17.61
N LYS A 182 -9.47 -7.99 18.03
CA LYS A 182 -9.74 -8.60 19.34
C LYS A 182 -9.46 -10.10 19.26
N ASN A 183 -8.85 -10.65 20.29
CA ASN A 183 -8.67 -12.09 20.42
C ASN A 183 -10.03 -12.80 20.47
N HIS A 184 -10.04 -14.13 20.30
CA HIS A 184 -11.26 -14.95 20.34
C HIS A 184 -12.07 -14.81 21.64
N ALA A 185 -11.44 -14.38 22.74
CA ALA A 185 -12.11 -14.13 24.00
C ALA A 185 -12.72 -12.72 24.10
N GLY A 186 -12.49 -11.84 23.12
CA GLY A 186 -12.94 -10.45 23.10
C GLY A 186 -12.27 -9.54 24.14
N ARG A 187 -11.23 -10.03 24.82
CA ARG A 187 -10.64 -9.41 26.01
C ARG A 187 -9.37 -8.60 25.72
N ASP A 188 -8.55 -9.03 24.77
CA ASP A 188 -7.29 -8.36 24.42
C ASP A 188 -7.19 -8.11 22.92
N TYR A 189 -6.41 -7.10 22.55
CA TYR A 189 -6.07 -6.84 21.16
C TYR A 189 -4.79 -7.58 20.77
N GLN A 190 -4.86 -8.37 19.71
CA GLN A 190 -3.71 -8.97 19.04
C GLN A 190 -3.46 -8.26 17.71
N THR A 191 -2.23 -8.31 17.23
CA THR A 191 -1.89 -7.81 15.89
C THR A 191 -2.39 -8.81 14.86
N GLY A 192 -3.16 -8.36 13.87
CA GLY A 192 -3.60 -9.16 12.72
C GLY A 192 -2.56 -9.16 11.58
N PRO A 193 -2.82 -9.89 10.47
CA PRO A 193 -1.84 -10.05 9.39
C PRO A 193 -1.75 -8.81 8.49
N SER A 194 -2.79 -7.99 8.47
CA SER A 194 -2.88 -6.74 7.72
C SER A 194 -1.80 -5.72 8.03
N ILE A 195 -1.23 -5.15 6.97
CA ILE A 195 -0.25 -4.05 7.03
C ILE A 195 -0.75 -2.88 6.20
N ARG A 196 -0.52 -1.66 6.69
CA ARG A 196 -0.61 -0.45 5.90
C ARG A 196 0.72 0.30 5.89
N LEU A 197 1.12 0.75 4.71
CA LEU A 197 2.33 1.51 4.47
C LEU A 197 2.00 2.87 3.86
N ILE A 198 2.72 3.90 4.29
CA ILE A 198 2.80 5.17 3.56
C ILE A 198 4.25 5.35 3.16
N ILE A 199 4.51 5.42 1.85
CA ILE A 199 5.84 5.57 1.29
C ILE A 199 5.89 6.81 0.40
N SER A 200 7.07 7.39 0.26
CA SER A 200 7.33 8.38 -0.78
C SER A 200 8.62 8.11 -1.54
N THR A 201 8.68 8.56 -2.79
CA THR A 201 9.90 8.54 -3.60
C THR A 201 10.01 9.79 -4.46
N ASP A 202 11.24 10.13 -4.85
CA ASP A 202 11.54 11.15 -5.85
C ASP A 202 11.30 10.69 -7.29
N ALA A 203 10.99 9.41 -7.52
CA ALA A 203 10.69 8.88 -8.84
C ALA A 203 9.43 9.54 -9.44
N ILE A 204 9.43 9.76 -10.76
CA ILE A 204 8.23 10.16 -11.49
C ILE A 204 7.54 8.88 -11.95
N GLY A 205 6.36 8.60 -11.40
CA GLY A 205 5.63 7.35 -11.64
C GLY A 205 5.09 7.25 -13.06
N PRO A 206 5.42 6.20 -13.83
CA PRO A 206 4.73 5.89 -15.07
C PRO A 206 3.31 5.41 -14.76
N PHE A 207 2.31 5.86 -15.53
CA PHE A 207 0.88 5.56 -15.32
C PHE A 207 0.56 4.06 -15.29
N ASP A 208 1.32 3.24 -16.00
CA ASP A 208 1.06 1.82 -16.26
C ASP A 208 2.10 0.87 -15.65
N ARG A 209 3.00 1.37 -14.79
CA ARG A 209 4.11 0.59 -14.21
C ARG A 209 4.12 0.69 -12.70
N ILE A 210 4.54 -0.37 -12.02
CA ILE A 210 4.83 -0.40 -10.58
C ILE A 210 6.24 0.10 -10.33
N LEU A 211 6.42 1.02 -9.38
CA LEU A 211 7.74 1.50 -9.01
C LEU A 211 8.49 0.42 -8.23
N LEU A 212 9.81 0.38 -8.42
CA LEU A 212 10.71 -0.52 -7.67
C LEU A 212 10.47 -0.41 -6.17
N ASN A 213 10.30 0.82 -5.68
CA ASN A 213 10.13 1.11 -4.25
C ASN A 213 8.78 0.64 -3.70
N GLU A 214 7.73 0.63 -4.52
CA GLU A 214 6.42 0.09 -4.13
C GLU A 214 6.48 -1.44 -4.05
N LEU A 215 7.03 -2.09 -5.07
CA LEU A 215 7.20 -3.55 -5.08
C LEU A 215 8.14 -3.99 -3.95
N GLY A 216 9.22 -3.26 -3.72
CA GLY A 216 10.15 -3.47 -2.62
C GLY A 216 9.42 -3.45 -1.28
N ALA A 217 8.73 -2.36 -0.96
CA ALA A 217 8.00 -2.21 0.30
C ALA A 217 6.98 -3.34 0.54
N ILE A 218 6.24 -3.73 -0.49
CA ILE A 218 5.27 -4.84 -0.43
C ILE A 218 5.99 -6.16 -0.13
N THR A 219 7.01 -6.49 -0.94
CA THR A 219 7.71 -7.78 -0.87
C THR A 219 8.41 -7.95 0.47
N GLU A 220 8.95 -6.88 1.05
CA GLU A 220 9.58 -6.92 2.36
C GLU A 220 8.60 -7.13 3.49
N CYS A 221 7.45 -6.45 3.43
CA CYS A 221 6.39 -6.65 4.41
C CYS A 221 5.87 -8.09 4.37
N LEU A 222 5.75 -8.68 3.18
CA LEU A 222 5.41 -10.09 3.02
C LEU A 222 6.50 -11.00 3.60
N ALA A 223 7.76 -10.75 3.28
CA ALA A 223 8.88 -11.53 3.81
C ALA A 223 8.93 -11.47 5.34
N PHE A 224 8.80 -10.28 5.93
CA PHE A 224 8.73 -10.10 7.38
C PHE A 224 7.56 -10.87 7.98
N ARG A 225 6.35 -10.70 7.43
CA ARG A 225 5.14 -11.33 7.97
C ARG A 225 5.19 -12.85 7.92
N ARG A 226 5.85 -13.43 6.92
CA ARG A 226 6.03 -14.89 6.82
C ARG A 226 6.97 -15.48 7.85
N THR A 227 7.89 -14.69 8.41
CA THR A 227 8.78 -15.18 9.49
C THR A 227 8.06 -15.30 10.84
N GLN A 228 6.86 -14.75 10.94
CA GLN A 228 6.08 -14.65 12.18
C GLN A 228 5.04 -15.77 12.23
N ARG A 229 5.33 -16.79 13.04
CA ARG A 229 4.53 -18.04 13.13
C ARG A 229 3.08 -17.79 13.55
N GLU A 230 2.84 -16.72 14.31
CA GLU A 230 1.51 -16.32 14.74
C GLU A 230 0.55 -16.02 13.56
N TYR A 231 1.07 -15.72 12.37
CA TYR A 231 0.24 -15.47 11.18
C TYR A 231 0.09 -16.67 10.24
N THR A 232 0.65 -17.83 10.59
CA THR A 232 0.46 -19.08 9.82
C THR A 232 -1.01 -19.45 9.63
N PRO A 233 -1.93 -19.20 10.58
CA PRO A 233 -3.35 -19.49 10.39
C PRO A 233 -4.04 -18.63 9.33
N TYR A 234 -3.46 -17.48 8.92
CA TYR A 234 -4.10 -16.58 7.98
C TYR A 234 -3.77 -17.00 6.54
N PRO A 235 -4.79 -17.30 5.73
CA PRO A 235 -4.60 -17.76 4.36
C PRO A 235 -4.20 -16.63 3.38
N ILE A 236 -4.49 -15.38 3.73
CA ILE A 236 -4.04 -14.18 3.02
C ILE A 236 -3.28 -13.27 3.97
N ILE A 237 -2.18 -12.69 3.47
CA ILE A 237 -1.53 -11.51 4.07
C ILE A 237 -1.84 -10.30 3.18
N PRO A 238 -2.79 -9.43 3.57
CA PRO A 238 -3.13 -8.23 2.82
C PRO A 238 -2.21 -7.06 3.21
N ILE A 239 -1.84 -6.23 2.23
CA ILE A 239 -1.02 -5.03 2.41
C ILE A 239 -1.63 -3.86 1.64
N LEU A 240 -1.85 -2.74 2.32
CA LEU A 240 -2.22 -1.47 1.70
C LEU A 240 -0.99 -0.57 1.59
N VAL A 241 -0.73 -0.03 0.42
CA VAL A 241 0.33 0.96 0.19
C VAL A 241 -0.28 2.25 -0.34
N LEU A 242 -0.02 3.33 0.38
CA LEU A 242 -0.26 4.71 -0.06
C LEU A 242 1.07 5.27 -0.54
N SER A 243 1.26 5.31 -1.86
CA SER A 243 2.51 5.68 -2.50
C SER A 243 2.44 7.13 -2.97
N LEU A 244 3.34 7.98 -2.49
CA LEU A 244 3.52 9.36 -2.94
C LEU A 244 4.78 9.45 -3.82
N PHE A 245 4.67 10.01 -5.00
CA PHE A 245 5.79 10.08 -5.95
C PHE A 245 5.61 11.24 -6.90
N GLY A 246 6.69 11.63 -7.58
CA GLY A 246 6.72 12.81 -8.43
C GLY A 246 6.25 14.08 -7.69
N PRO A 247 5.98 15.17 -8.41
CA PRO A 247 5.49 16.38 -7.77
C PRO A 247 4.01 16.21 -7.39
N ARG A 248 3.74 15.91 -6.11
CA ARG A 248 2.37 15.87 -5.56
C ARG A 248 1.46 14.90 -6.32
N SER A 249 1.99 13.74 -6.66
CA SER A 249 1.21 12.65 -7.20
C SER A 249 1.26 11.47 -6.25
N GLY A 250 0.32 10.56 -6.39
CA GLY A 250 0.36 9.32 -5.65
C GLY A 250 -0.66 8.31 -6.16
N ARG A 251 -0.64 7.12 -5.59
CA ARG A 251 -1.63 6.09 -5.88
C ARG A 251 -1.80 5.15 -4.70
N ILE A 252 -2.87 4.38 -4.77
CA ILE A 252 -3.23 3.37 -3.81
C ILE A 252 -2.93 2.01 -4.44
N ILE A 253 -2.20 1.17 -3.71
CA ILE A 253 -1.93 -0.22 -4.09
C ILE A 253 -2.46 -1.13 -3.01
N GLN A 254 -3.29 -2.09 -3.39
CA GLN A 254 -3.74 -3.16 -2.51
C GLN A 254 -3.05 -4.44 -2.96
N ALA A 255 -2.18 -4.97 -2.12
CA ALA A 255 -1.47 -6.21 -2.36
C ALA A 255 -2.04 -7.33 -1.49
N SER A 256 -2.01 -8.54 -2.01
CA SER A 256 -2.38 -9.76 -1.29
C SER A 256 -1.32 -10.82 -1.54
N TYR A 257 -1.04 -11.61 -0.50
CA TYR A 257 -0.23 -12.82 -0.62
C TYR A 257 -1.04 -14.01 -0.13
N GLU A 258 -1.33 -14.94 -1.02
CA GLU A 258 -2.02 -16.19 -0.72
C GLU A 258 -0.99 -17.21 -0.22
N VAL A 259 -1.07 -17.56 1.08
CA VAL A 259 -0.04 -18.34 1.77
C VAL A 259 0.08 -19.76 1.22
N LEU A 260 -1.04 -20.37 0.82
CA LEU A 260 -1.08 -21.75 0.32
C LEU A 260 -0.47 -21.90 -1.07
N THR A 261 -0.68 -20.91 -1.95
CA THR A 261 -0.24 -20.97 -3.35
C THR A 261 1.04 -20.18 -3.60
N GLY A 262 1.46 -19.35 -2.64
CA GLY A 262 2.56 -18.40 -2.81
C GLY A 262 2.21 -17.23 -3.74
N LYS A 263 0.93 -17.03 -4.08
CA LYS A 263 0.50 -16.03 -5.08
C LYS A 263 0.50 -14.61 -4.55
N ILE A 264 1.09 -13.69 -5.33
CA ILE A 264 1.03 -12.26 -5.10
C ILE A 264 0.06 -11.64 -6.10
N GLY A 265 -0.93 -10.90 -5.58
CA GLY A 265 -1.85 -10.10 -6.37
C GLY A 265 -1.76 -8.63 -6.02
N LEU A 266 -1.73 -7.78 -7.04
CA LEU A 266 -1.67 -6.32 -6.92
C LEU A 266 -2.88 -5.69 -7.60
N LEU A 267 -3.57 -4.81 -6.89
CA LEU A 267 -4.60 -3.93 -7.42
C LEU A 267 -4.11 -2.49 -7.32
N ILE A 268 -4.08 -1.78 -8.44
CA ILE A 268 -3.39 -0.48 -8.55
C ILE A 268 -4.38 0.58 -9.00
N SER A 269 -4.52 1.66 -8.23
CA SER A 269 -5.35 2.79 -8.63
C SER A 269 -4.70 3.58 -9.79
N PRO A 270 -5.48 4.38 -10.53
CA PRO A 270 -4.93 5.49 -11.30
C PRO A 270 -4.04 6.40 -10.44
N ILE A 271 -3.19 7.17 -11.11
CA ILE A 271 -2.40 8.21 -10.46
C ILE A 271 -3.34 9.35 -10.07
N LEU A 272 -3.30 9.70 -8.79
CA LEU A 272 -4.04 10.77 -8.15
C LEU A 272 -3.18 12.03 -8.06
N SER A 273 -3.81 13.19 -8.22
CA SER A 273 -3.16 14.49 -8.18
C SER A 273 -3.45 15.20 -6.86
N PHE A 274 -2.42 15.76 -6.23
CA PHE A 274 -2.52 16.56 -5.00
C PHE A 274 -2.16 18.02 -5.24
N SER A 275 -2.52 18.51 -6.42
CA SER A 275 -2.20 19.87 -6.89
C SER A 275 -2.90 20.94 -6.08
N ASN A 276 -4.16 20.68 -5.74
CA ASN A 276 -5.07 21.58 -5.05
C ASN A 276 -5.55 20.90 -3.77
N LYS A 277 -5.57 21.64 -2.66
CA LYS A 277 -6.09 21.15 -1.37
C LYS A 277 -7.55 20.68 -1.41
N ASN A 278 -8.33 21.16 -2.38
CA ASN A 278 -9.72 20.75 -2.59
C ASN A 278 -9.87 19.59 -3.57
N ASP A 279 -8.77 18.98 -4.02
CA ASP A 279 -8.81 17.83 -4.93
C ASP A 279 -9.47 16.64 -4.23
N PRO A 280 -10.46 15.96 -4.84
CA PRO A 280 -11.11 14.79 -4.26
C PRO A 280 -10.12 13.64 -3.95
N SER A 281 -8.94 13.64 -4.57
CA SER A 281 -7.83 12.73 -4.27
C SER A 281 -7.43 12.76 -2.80
N PHE A 282 -7.48 13.93 -2.14
CA PHE A 282 -7.16 14.03 -0.71
C PHE A 282 -8.15 13.27 0.16
N ASP A 283 -9.45 13.44 -0.12
CA ASP A 283 -10.50 12.73 0.61
C ASP A 283 -10.36 11.21 0.43
N LEU A 284 -10.16 10.76 -0.81
CA LEU A 284 -9.95 9.35 -1.11
C LEU A 284 -8.74 8.77 -0.36
N PHE A 285 -7.59 9.45 -0.37
CA PHE A 285 -6.40 9.01 0.37
C PHE A 285 -6.68 8.94 1.87
N LEU A 286 -7.38 9.93 2.44
CA LEU A 286 -7.75 9.93 3.86
C LEU A 286 -8.69 8.77 4.20
N ARG A 287 -9.64 8.45 3.33
CA ARG A 287 -10.54 7.30 3.50
C ARG A 287 -9.80 5.97 3.43
N PHE A 288 -8.78 5.85 2.59
CA PHE A 288 -7.89 4.68 2.60
C PHE A 288 -6.94 4.66 3.81
N MET A 289 -6.47 5.80 4.30
CA MET A 289 -5.79 5.89 5.60
C MET A 289 -6.71 5.49 6.76
N ALA A 290 -8.02 5.60 6.61
CA ALA A 290 -9.03 5.16 7.56
C ALA A 290 -9.63 3.78 7.22
N SER A 291 -9.09 3.07 6.22
CA SER A 291 -9.70 1.85 5.70
C SER A 291 -9.79 0.72 6.71
N TYR A 292 -10.76 -0.15 6.46
CA TYR A 292 -10.92 -1.42 7.14
C TYR A 292 -10.29 -2.53 6.29
N PRO A 293 -9.46 -3.40 6.90
CA PRO A 293 -8.88 -4.52 6.18
C PRO A 293 -9.88 -5.69 6.09
N PRO A 294 -9.61 -6.74 5.27
CA PRO A 294 -10.62 -7.75 4.95
C PRO A 294 -11.04 -8.62 6.16
N GLU A 295 -10.24 -8.65 7.22
CA GLU A 295 -10.51 -9.37 8.47
C GLU A 295 -11.65 -8.73 9.28
N SER A 296 -12.00 -7.47 9.01
CA SER A 296 -13.10 -6.77 9.68
C SER A 296 -14.49 -7.35 9.34
N ASN A 297 -14.63 -8.03 8.20
CA ASN A 297 -15.88 -8.59 7.68
C ASN A 297 -15.66 -10.03 7.15
N THR A 298 -15.41 -11.00 8.04
CA THR A 298 -15.33 -12.46 7.78
C THR A 298 -14.61 -12.87 6.47
N LEU A 299 -13.30 -13.07 6.60
CA LEU A 299 -12.28 -13.40 5.59
C LEU A 299 -12.57 -14.63 4.69
N ASP A 300 -13.43 -15.56 5.13
CA ASP A 300 -13.71 -16.83 4.42
C ASP A 300 -14.30 -16.64 3.01
N GLN A 301 -14.88 -15.48 2.71
CA GLN A 301 -15.48 -15.21 1.39
C GLN A 301 -14.58 -14.42 0.43
N ALA A 302 -13.51 -13.77 0.90
CA ALA A 302 -12.61 -12.97 0.06
C ALA A 302 -11.63 -13.84 -0.73
N LEU A 303 -11.13 -14.90 -0.09
CA LEU A 303 -10.28 -15.94 -0.68
C LEU A 303 -10.91 -16.67 -1.87
N ALA A 304 -12.17 -17.09 -1.71
CA ALA A 304 -12.86 -17.87 -2.74
C ALA A 304 -13.09 -17.10 -4.05
N ARG A 305 -12.86 -15.78 -4.08
CA ARG A 305 -13.27 -14.89 -5.17
C ARG A 305 -12.10 -14.32 -5.97
N MET A 306 -10.91 -14.19 -5.38
CA MET A 306 -9.70 -13.79 -6.13
C MET A 306 -9.14 -14.91 -7.01
N SER A 307 -9.51 -16.18 -6.75
CA SER A 307 -9.15 -17.32 -7.60
C SER A 307 -9.98 -17.45 -8.88
N ILE A 308 -11.02 -16.61 -9.11
CA ILE A 308 -11.97 -16.77 -10.22
C ILE A 308 -11.66 -15.88 -11.44
N SER A 309 -10.66 -14.98 -11.39
CA SER A 309 -10.29 -14.18 -12.57
C SER A 309 -9.32 -14.90 -13.54
N SER A 310 -9.56 -16.18 -13.80
CA SER A 310 -9.18 -16.82 -15.06
C SER A 310 -10.51 -17.14 -15.77
N PRO A 311 -10.79 -16.61 -16.97
CA PRO A 311 -11.96 -17.07 -17.68
C PRO A 311 -11.82 -18.58 -17.87
N PRO A 312 -12.88 -19.38 -17.63
CA PRO A 312 -12.85 -20.74 -18.12
C PRO A 312 -12.61 -20.66 -19.62
N LEU A 313 -11.65 -21.45 -20.12
CA LEU A 313 -11.62 -21.85 -21.52
C LEU A 313 -12.98 -22.50 -21.81
N GLY A 314 -13.94 -21.67 -22.21
CA GLY A 314 -15.23 -22.10 -22.71
C GLY A 314 -14.96 -22.84 -23.99
N LEU A 315 -14.88 -24.16 -23.88
CA LEU A 315 -15.18 -25.07 -24.97
C LEU A 315 -16.51 -24.62 -25.57
N ASP A 316 -16.41 -24.10 -26.79
CA ASP A 316 -17.53 -23.68 -27.61
C ASP A 316 -18.30 -24.95 -28.04
N LEU A 317 -19.20 -25.39 -27.16
CA LEU A 317 -20.16 -26.46 -27.41
C LEU A 317 -21.28 -26.01 -28.38
N ALA A 318 -21.25 -24.79 -28.92
CA ALA A 318 -22.19 -24.35 -29.94
C ALA A 318 -21.75 -24.66 -31.38
N PHE A 319 -20.54 -25.22 -31.58
CA PHE A 319 -20.03 -25.54 -32.93
C PHE A 319 -20.26 -27.00 -33.38
N MET A 320 -20.85 -27.86 -32.53
CA MET A 320 -21.11 -29.27 -32.87
C MET A 320 -22.58 -29.64 -33.14
N GLU A 321 -23.50 -28.68 -33.18
CA GLU A 321 -24.89 -28.93 -33.61
C GLU A 321 -25.27 -28.26 -34.95
N ARG A 322 -24.29 -27.85 -35.76
CA ARG A 322 -24.52 -27.35 -37.13
C ARG A 322 -23.56 -27.86 -38.21
N MET A 323 -23.28 -29.17 -38.19
CA MET A 323 -22.91 -29.96 -39.37
C MET A 323 -23.55 -31.35 -39.27
#